data_AF-A0A1I3PV86-F1
#
_entry.id   AF-A0A1I3PV86-F1
#
_cell.length_a   1.000
_cell.length_b   1.000
_cell.length_c   1.000
_cell.angle_alpha   90.00
_cell.angle_beta   90.00
_cell.angle_gamma   90.00
#
_symmetry.space_group_name_H-M   'P 1'
#
loop_
_entity.id
_entity.type
_entity.pdbx_description
1 polymer ?
#
loop_
_entity_poly.entity_id
_entity_poly.type
_entity_poly.pdbx_seq_one_letter_code
_entity_poly.pdbx_strand_id
1 'polypeptide(L)'
;MTAPRPTLGEAARPIAAASVWWQGRPLDVTARHFVAATAQAAGVSEAEILGHGRGEPARWRRLGLAAAGRCAHLTCAAVAEAFERDPSAVAHAMTATAQAAASDPEVGRRIAEIQWRAMELAVRELMEGPAK
;
A
#
# COMPACT_ATOMS: atom_id res chain seq x y z
N MET A 1 28.21 -3.00 1.15
CA MET A 1 27.57 -4.33 1.35
C MET A 1 26.12 -4.21 0.94
N THR A 2 25.75 -4.80 -0.19
CA THR A 2 24.38 -4.73 -0.74
C THR A 2 23.49 -5.70 0.03
N ALA A 3 22.46 -5.20 0.71
CA ALA A 3 21.50 -6.07 1.40
C ALA A 3 20.84 -7.04 0.38
N PRO A 4 20.64 -8.32 0.74
CA PRO A 4 20.02 -9.27 -0.16
C PRO A 4 18.59 -8.84 -0.47
N ARG A 5 18.25 -8.78 -1.76
CA ARG A 5 16.85 -8.58 -2.20
C ARG A 5 16.06 -9.82 -1.81
N PRO A 6 14.97 -9.70 -1.03
CA PRO A 6 14.06 -10.82 -0.80
C PRO A 6 13.55 -11.32 -2.15
N THR A 7 13.63 -12.62 -2.38
CA THR A 7 13.08 -13.24 -3.59
C THR A 7 11.56 -13.13 -3.57
N LEU A 8 10.96 -12.95 -4.74
CA LEU A 8 9.50 -12.73 -4.91
C LEU A 8 8.62 -13.75 -4.17
N GLY A 9 9.13 -14.96 -3.88
CA GLY A 9 8.45 -15.99 -3.10
C GLY A 9 8.31 -15.70 -1.60
N GLU A 10 9.21 -14.91 -1.00
CA GLU A 10 9.10 -14.45 0.39
C GLU A 10 8.24 -13.18 0.52
N ALA A 11 8.24 -12.34 -0.52
CA ALA A 11 7.38 -11.16 -0.65
C ALA A 11 5.89 -11.49 -0.83
N ALA A 12 5.55 -12.77 -1.06
CA ALA A 12 4.18 -13.24 -1.18
C ALA A 12 3.51 -13.50 0.18
N ARG A 13 4.22 -13.33 1.31
CA ARG A 13 3.53 -13.25 2.59
C ARG A 13 2.82 -11.90 2.64
N PRO A 14 1.48 -11.86 2.72
CA PRO A 14 0.79 -10.60 2.99
C PRO A 14 1.46 -9.98 4.21
N ILE A 15 1.65 -8.66 4.19
CA ILE A 15 2.05 -7.87 5.36
C ILE A 15 0.91 -8.02 6.38
N ALA A 16 0.88 -9.17 7.04
CA ALA A 16 -0.21 -9.66 7.88
C ALA A 16 0.17 -9.62 9.36
N ALA A 17 1.39 -9.17 9.67
CA ALA A 17 1.88 -9.10 11.04
C ALA A 17 2.23 -7.65 11.38
N ALA A 18 1.59 -7.16 12.44
CA ALA A 18 1.66 -5.82 13.01
C ALA A 18 3.00 -5.41 13.62
N SER A 19 4.11 -5.94 13.11
CA SER A 19 5.47 -5.51 13.43
C SER A 19 6.40 -6.17 12.43
N VAL A 20 6.55 -5.59 11.24
CA VAL A 20 7.67 -5.99 10.38
C VAL A 20 8.92 -5.46 11.08
N TRP A 21 9.91 -6.31 11.32
CA TRP A 21 11.19 -5.87 11.88
C TRP A 21 12.20 -5.75 10.75
N TRP A 22 12.87 -4.60 10.67
CA TRP A 22 13.94 -4.37 9.71
C TRP A 22 15.25 -4.14 10.46
N GLN A 23 16.20 -5.07 10.32
CA GLN A 23 17.52 -5.01 10.97
C GLN A 23 17.45 -4.76 12.49
N GLY A 24 16.51 -5.40 13.18
CA GLY A 24 16.35 -5.27 14.64
C GLY A 24 15.64 -4.01 15.11
N ARG A 25 15.06 -3.21 14.19
CA ARG A 25 14.20 -2.07 14.50
C ARG A 25 12.77 -2.35 14.04
N PRO A 26 11.73 -1.88 14.75
CA PRO A 26 10.36 -1.95 14.25
C PRO A 26 10.24 -1.08 13.00
N LEU A 27 9.67 -1.65 11.94
CA LEU A 27 9.34 -0.97 10.70
C LEU A 27 7.86 -0.58 10.74
N ASP A 28 7.59 0.71 10.79
CA ASP A 28 6.22 1.23 10.80
C ASP A 28 5.74 1.56 9.38
N VAL A 29 4.96 0.64 8.81
CA VAL A 29 4.33 0.85 7.48
C VAL A 29 2.95 1.48 7.69
N THR A 30 2.92 2.80 7.75
CA THR A 30 1.68 3.59 7.88
C THR A 30 0.83 3.61 6.61
N ALA A 31 -0.45 3.98 6.72
CA ALA A 31 -1.35 4.16 5.59
C ALA A 31 -0.88 5.26 4.60
N ARG A 32 -0.08 6.23 5.06
CA ARG A 32 0.47 7.28 4.19
C ARG A 32 1.46 6.72 3.16
N HIS A 33 2.26 5.73 3.55
CA HIS A 33 3.14 5.02 2.62
C HIS A 33 2.36 4.39 1.45
N PHE A 34 1.14 3.92 1.71
CA PHE A 34 0.30 3.34 0.66
C PHE A 34 -0.20 4.39 -0.34
N VAL A 35 -0.42 5.64 0.07
CA VAL A 35 -0.78 6.72 -0.85
C VAL A 35 0.38 7.01 -1.79
N ALA A 36 1.57 7.22 -1.22
CA ALA A 36 2.80 7.46 -1.98
C ALA A 36 3.15 6.28 -2.90
N ALA A 37 3.06 5.05 -2.39
CA ALA A 37 3.28 3.83 -3.18
C ALA A 37 2.29 3.69 -4.33
N THR A 38 1.02 4.03 -4.10
CA THR A 38 -0.02 4.01 -5.14
C THR A 38 0.28 5.04 -6.23
N ALA A 39 0.68 6.25 -5.85
CA ALA A 39 1.07 7.31 -6.78
C ALA A 39 2.27 6.89 -7.63
N GLN A 40 3.30 6.31 -6.99
CA GLN A 40 4.49 5.80 -7.69
C GLN A 40 4.19 4.63 -8.62
N ALA A 41 3.32 3.69 -8.23
CA ALA A 41 2.91 2.57 -9.09
C ALA A 41 2.08 3.05 -10.29
N ALA A 42 1.27 4.09 -10.10
CA ALA A 42 0.46 4.70 -11.14
C ALA A 42 1.24 5.68 -12.04
N GLY A 43 2.43 6.12 -11.64
CA GLY A 43 3.20 7.13 -12.36
C GLY A 43 2.58 8.54 -12.31
N VAL A 44 1.84 8.86 -11.23
CA VAL A 44 1.12 10.12 -11.06
C VAL A 44 1.47 10.78 -9.72
N SER A 45 0.98 11.99 -9.49
CA SER A 45 1.15 12.67 -8.20
C SER A 45 0.22 12.10 -7.12
N GLU A 46 0.60 12.26 -5.86
CA GLU A 46 -0.30 11.89 -4.74
C GLU A 46 -1.60 12.69 -4.74
N ALA A 47 -1.57 13.96 -5.18
CA ALA A 47 -2.76 14.79 -5.31
C ALA A 47 -3.78 14.19 -6.29
N GLU A 48 -3.33 13.54 -7.37
CA GLU A 48 -4.21 12.84 -8.30
C GLU A 48 -4.81 11.57 -7.69
N ILE A 49 -4.04 10.87 -6.84
CA ILE A 49 -4.54 9.73 -6.07
C ILE A 49 -5.55 10.19 -5.02
N LEU A 50 -5.36 11.33 -4.36
CA LEU A 50 -6.26 11.86 -3.33
C LEU A 50 -7.48 12.58 -3.92
N GLY A 51 -7.38 13.12 -5.13
CA GLY A 51 -8.46 13.86 -5.78
C GLY A 51 -9.72 13.01 -6.03
N HIS A 52 -10.90 13.63 -6.16
CA HIS A 52 -12.17 12.92 -6.38
C HIS A 52 -12.45 12.55 -7.86
N GLY A 53 -11.45 12.69 -8.73
CA GLY A 53 -11.57 12.41 -10.16
C GLY A 53 -11.94 10.96 -10.50
N ARG A 54 -12.34 10.74 -11.76
CA ARG A 54 -12.67 9.43 -12.36
C ARG A 54 -11.51 8.93 -13.23
N GLY A 55 -11.63 7.72 -13.78
CA GLY A 55 -10.67 7.16 -14.72
C GLY A 55 -9.54 6.38 -14.03
N GLU A 56 -8.36 6.43 -14.62
CA GLU A 56 -7.20 5.63 -14.19
C GLU A 56 -6.73 5.96 -12.76
N PRO A 57 -6.59 7.23 -12.34
CA PRO A 57 -6.24 7.56 -10.96
C PRO A 57 -7.25 7.01 -9.93
N ALA A 58 -8.54 6.97 -10.27
CA ALA A 58 -9.58 6.39 -9.42
C ALA A 58 -9.48 4.86 -9.34
N ARG A 59 -9.01 4.19 -10.40
CA ARG A 59 -8.72 2.75 -10.37
C ARG A 59 -7.53 2.48 -9.45
N TRP A 60 -6.45 3.23 -9.61
CA TRP A 60 -5.26 3.10 -8.76
C TRP A 60 -5.56 3.40 -7.29
N ARG A 61 -6.34 4.45 -6.99
CA ARG A 61 -6.82 4.73 -5.63
C ARG A 61 -7.55 3.55 -5.01
N ARG A 62 -8.44 2.88 -5.74
CA ARG A 62 -9.13 1.67 -5.26
C ARG A 62 -8.16 0.52 -4.99
N LEU A 63 -7.14 0.34 -5.83
CA LEU A 63 -6.09 -0.64 -5.58
C LEU A 63 -5.27 -0.29 -4.33
N GLY A 64 -4.93 0.98 -4.13
CA GLY A 64 -4.24 1.49 -2.94
C GLY A 64 -5.03 1.27 -1.65
N LEU A 65 -6.32 1.63 -1.65
CA LEU A 65 -7.24 1.37 -0.53
C LEU A 65 -7.33 -0.12 -0.20
N ALA A 66 -7.41 -0.99 -1.22
CA ALA A 66 -7.45 -2.42 -1.02
C ALA A 66 -6.11 -2.99 -0.52
N ALA A 67 -4.99 -2.47 -1.04
CA ALA A 67 -3.65 -2.87 -0.61
C ALA A 67 -3.41 -2.56 0.87
N ALA A 68 -3.78 -1.35 1.31
CA ALA A 68 -3.69 -0.92 2.70
C ALA A 68 -4.72 -1.62 3.60
N GLY A 69 -5.96 -1.77 3.13
CA GLY A 69 -7.03 -2.42 3.90
C GLY A 69 -6.79 -3.93 4.16
N ARG A 70 -5.97 -4.59 3.34
CA ARG A 70 -5.54 -5.97 3.56
C ARG A 70 -4.43 -6.11 4.61
N CYS A 71 -3.85 -5.02 5.08
CA CYS A 71 -2.84 -5.05 6.13
C CYS A 71 -3.50 -5.07 7.51
N ALA A 72 -3.34 -6.19 8.22
CA ALA A 72 -4.04 -6.44 9.49
C ALA A 72 -3.72 -5.42 10.60
N HIS A 73 -2.60 -4.71 10.49
CA HIS A 73 -2.17 -3.69 11.46
C HIS A 73 -2.75 -2.31 11.20
N LEU A 74 -3.34 -2.07 10.04
CA LEU A 74 -3.98 -0.81 9.69
C LEU A 74 -5.48 -0.89 9.94
N THR A 75 -6.02 0.09 10.63
CA THR A 75 -7.48 0.22 10.79
C THR A 75 -8.09 0.81 9.51
N CYS A 76 -9.34 0.44 9.19
CA CYS A 76 -10.06 1.05 8.07
C CYS A 76 -10.14 2.58 8.21
N ALA A 77 -10.24 3.10 9.44
CA ALA A 77 -10.25 4.54 9.70
C ALA A 77 -8.92 5.20 9.32
N ALA A 78 -7.78 4.64 9.73
CA ALA A 78 -6.46 5.18 9.39
C ALA A 78 -6.18 5.12 7.88
N VAL A 79 -6.62 4.05 7.21
CA VAL A 79 -6.53 3.94 5.75
C VAL A 79 -7.40 5.00 5.07
N ALA A 80 -8.64 5.16 5.52
CA ALA A 80 -9.57 6.12 4.96
C ALA A 80 -9.07 7.56 5.15
N GLU A 81 -8.57 7.90 6.34
CA GLU A 81 -7.97 9.19 6.66
C GLU A 81 -6.79 9.51 5.72
N ALA A 82 -5.84 8.59 5.56
CA ALA A 82 -4.68 8.80 4.70
C ALA A 82 -5.05 9.02 3.23
N PHE A 83 -6.11 8.35 2.74
CA PHE A 83 -6.61 8.49 1.37
C PHE A 83 -7.67 9.60 1.20
N GLU A 84 -8.00 10.34 2.26
CA GLU A 84 -9.06 11.35 2.30
C GLU A 84 -10.43 10.81 1.85
N ARG A 85 -10.81 9.64 2.39
CA ARG A 85 -12.05 8.94 2.05
C ARG A 85 -12.88 8.59 3.27
N ASP A 86 -14.14 8.24 2.99
CA ASP A 86 -15.02 7.62 3.96
C ASP A 86 -14.56 6.16 4.25
N PRO A 87 -14.64 5.68 5.50
CA PRO A 87 -14.25 4.31 5.86
C PRO A 87 -14.94 3.21 5.04
N SER A 88 -16.19 3.43 4.58
CA SER A 88 -16.90 2.49 3.71
C SER A 88 -16.17 2.28 2.36
N ALA A 89 -15.44 3.29 1.87
CA ALA A 89 -14.70 3.18 0.63
C ALA A 89 -13.57 2.15 0.70
N VAL A 90 -13.00 1.93 1.90
CA VAL A 90 -11.97 0.90 2.14
C VAL A 90 -12.59 -0.49 1.99
N ALA A 91 -13.72 -0.74 2.68
CA ALA A 91 -14.42 -2.02 2.59
C ALA A 91 -14.88 -2.31 1.15
N HIS A 92 -15.48 -1.33 0.48
CA HIS A 92 -15.89 -1.46 -0.93
C HIS A 92 -14.69 -1.75 -1.85
N ALA A 93 -13.57 -1.07 -1.66
CA ALA A 93 -12.36 -1.31 -2.45
C ALA A 93 -11.81 -2.73 -2.23
N MET A 94 -11.76 -3.21 -0.98
CA MET A 94 -11.33 -4.58 -0.68
C MET A 94 -12.22 -5.63 -1.34
N THR A 95 -13.54 -5.51 -1.22
CA THR A 95 -14.49 -6.46 -1.82
C THR A 95 -14.41 -6.42 -3.35
N ALA A 96 -14.47 -5.24 -3.96
CA ALA A 96 -14.45 -5.10 -5.41
C ALA A 96 -13.14 -5.60 -6.04
N THR A 97 -12.01 -5.34 -5.39
CA THR A 97 -10.71 -5.83 -5.87
C THR A 97 -10.50 -7.32 -5.62
N ALA A 98 -11.07 -7.89 -4.57
CA ALA A 98 -11.05 -9.34 -4.35
C ALA A 98 -11.85 -10.07 -5.45
N GLN A 99 -13.04 -9.56 -5.77
CA GLN A 99 -13.85 -10.07 -6.89
C GLN A 99 -13.11 -9.92 -8.23
N ALA A 100 -12.52 -8.76 -8.50
CA ALA A 100 -11.77 -8.53 -9.74
C ALA A 100 -10.53 -9.45 -9.83
N ALA A 101 -9.81 -9.67 -8.73
CA ALA A 101 -8.64 -10.55 -8.71
C ALA A 101 -8.97 -12.02 -8.98
N ALA A 102 -10.22 -12.45 -8.77
CA ALA A 102 -10.67 -13.80 -9.14
C ALA A 102 -10.73 -14.01 -10.67
N SER A 103 -10.84 -12.93 -11.44
CA SER A 103 -10.94 -12.98 -12.91
C SER A 103 -9.78 -12.31 -13.64
N ASP A 104 -9.01 -11.46 -12.95
CA ASP A 104 -7.86 -10.74 -13.50
C ASP A 104 -6.65 -10.83 -12.54
N PRO A 105 -5.68 -11.72 -12.80
CA PRO A 105 -4.46 -11.86 -11.98
C PRO A 105 -3.65 -10.57 -11.86
N GLU A 106 -3.76 -9.67 -12.84
CA GLU A 106 -3.06 -8.38 -12.85
C GLU A 106 -3.49 -7.49 -11.68
N VAL A 107 -4.75 -7.61 -11.22
CA VAL A 107 -5.24 -6.89 -10.04
C VAL A 107 -4.48 -7.34 -8.79
N GLY A 108 -4.28 -8.65 -8.63
CA GLY A 108 -3.49 -9.21 -7.53
C GLY A 108 -2.04 -8.73 -7.57
N ARG A 109 -1.43 -8.76 -8.77
CA ARG A 109 -0.05 -8.30 -8.98
C ARG A 109 0.13 -6.82 -8.59
N ARG A 110 -0.79 -5.95 -9.00
CA ARG A 110 -0.72 -4.51 -8.67
C ARG A 110 -0.88 -4.24 -7.18
N ILE A 111 -1.75 -4.99 -6.50
CA ILE A 111 -1.91 -4.86 -5.04
C ILE A 111 -0.63 -5.26 -4.32
N ALA A 112 0.01 -6.36 -4.74
CA ALA A 112 1.30 -6.78 -4.19
C ALA A 112 2.41 -5.75 -4.48
N GLU A 113 2.43 -5.16 -5.68
CA GLU A 113 3.38 -4.09 -6.03
C GLU A 113 3.23 -2.87 -5.12
N ILE A 114 2.00 -2.42 -4.85
CA ILE A 114 1.75 -1.29 -3.94
C ILE A 114 2.20 -1.63 -2.51
N GLN A 115 1.90 -2.83 -2.03
CA GLN A 115 2.34 -3.29 -0.69
C GLN A 115 3.86 -3.32 -0.57
N TRP A 116 4.55 -3.82 -1.60
CA TRP A 116 6.00 -3.85 -1.64
C TRP A 116 6.60 -2.43 -1.61
N ARG A 117 6.13 -1.54 -2.47
CA ARG A 117 6.60 -0.14 -2.52
C ARG A 117 6.34 0.60 -1.20
N ALA A 118 5.19 0.37 -0.56
CA ALA A 118 4.90 0.97 0.74
C ALA A 118 5.92 0.54 1.81
N MET A 119 6.32 -0.73 1.80
CA MET A 119 7.39 -1.24 2.65
C MET A 119 8.75 -0.63 2.31
N GLU A 120 9.10 -0.49 1.02
CA GLU A 120 10.34 0.17 0.60
C GLU A 120 10.43 1.62 1.08
N LEU A 121 9.31 2.36 1.03
CA LEU A 121 9.23 3.72 1.54
C LEU A 121 9.45 3.78 3.04
N ALA A 122 8.79 2.91 3.81
CA ALA A 122 8.99 2.84 5.26
C ALA A 122 10.44 2.48 5.61
N VAL A 123 11.08 1.58 4.86
CA VAL A 123 12.49 1.22 5.06
C VAL A 123 13.38 2.42 4.76
N ARG A 124 13.10 3.16 3.70
CA ARG A 124 13.84 4.38 3.35
C ARG A 124 13.75 5.41 4.47
N GLU A 125 12.55 5.69 4.98
CA GLU A 125 12.34 6.61 6.12
C GLU A 125 13.08 6.15 7.38
N LEU A 126 13.06 4.85 7.67
CA LEU A 126 13.78 4.28 8.80
C LEU A 126 15.31 4.46 8.71
N MET A 127 15.86 4.39 7.49
CA MET A 127 17.28 4.49 7.19
C MET A 127 17.78 5.94 7.08
N GLU A 128 16.98 6.83 6.49
CA GLU A 128 17.31 8.24 6.30
C GLU A 128 17.12 9.05 7.60
N GLY A 129 16.35 8.52 8.56
CA GLY A 129 15.99 9.22 9.79
C GLY A 129 15.01 10.37 9.52
N PRO A 130 14.39 10.95 10.56
CA PRO A 130 13.56 12.14 10.37
C PRO A 130 14.42 13.25 9.79
N ALA A 131 14.06 13.74 8.60
CA ALA A 131 14.63 14.97 8.07
C ALA A 131 14.47 16.05 9.14
N LYS A 132 15.60 16.56 9.65
CA LYS A 132 15.65 17.68 10.58
C LYS A 132 15.13 18.95 9.95
#